data_AF-A0A251THD7-F1
#
_entry.id   AF-A0A251THD7-F1
#
_cell.length_a   1.000
_cell.length_b   1.000
_cell.length_c   1.000
_cell.angle_alpha   90.00
_cell.angle_beta   90.00
_cell.angle_gamma   90.00
#
_symmetry.space_group_name_H-M   'P 1'
#
loop_
_entity.id
_entity.type
_entity.pdbx_description
1 polymer ?
#
loop_
_entity_poly.entity_id
_entity_poly.type
_entity_poly.pdbx_seq_one_letter_code
_entity_poly.pdbx_strand_id
1 'polypeptide(L)'
;MFEILCGRDANDEIYLTESEDGLVHVATRKFCNGTIEDIIDPTLKEETGKKRNSPIRGANEDSLYTFSKVANRCVAETQDRRPTMKVVLKELEKALVFQESRVCLCVCISMGCILS
;
A
#
# COMPACT_ATOMS: atom_id res chain seq x y z
N MET A 1 -5.08 2.15 8.99
CA MET A 1 -4.24 1.77 7.82
C MET A 1 -5.10 1.37 6.64
N PHE A 2 -6.02 0.41 6.81
CA PHE A 2 -6.92 0.02 5.72
C PHE A 2 -7.87 1.14 5.28
N GLU A 3 -8.34 2.00 6.19
CA GLU A 3 -9.15 3.18 5.81
C GLU A 3 -8.41 4.12 4.85
N ILE A 4 -7.12 4.34 5.10
CA ILE A 4 -6.24 5.15 4.23
C ILE A 4 -6.07 4.46 2.87
N LEU A 5 -5.84 3.14 2.87
CA LEU A 5 -5.65 2.37 1.63
C LEU A 5 -6.90 2.36 0.76
N CYS A 6 -8.07 2.21 1.38
CA CYS A 6 -9.33 2.06 0.69
C CYS A 6 -10.05 3.39 0.42
N GLY A 7 -9.60 4.49 1.04
CA GLY A 7 -10.25 5.80 0.93
C GLY A 7 -11.64 5.86 1.54
N ARG A 8 -11.95 4.96 2.49
CA ARG A 8 -13.28 4.76 3.06
C ARG A 8 -13.19 4.52 4.57
N ASP A 9 -14.23 4.90 5.28
CA ASP A 9 -14.38 4.67 6.72
C ASP A 9 -14.49 3.17 7.03
N ALA A 10 -13.95 2.73 8.16
CA ALA A 10 -14.03 1.32 8.56
C ALA A 10 -15.46 0.82 8.80
N ASN A 11 -16.40 1.72 9.10
CA ASN A 11 -17.82 1.43 9.34
C ASN A 11 -18.69 1.64 8.10
N ASP A 12 -18.10 1.88 6.92
CA ASP A 12 -18.84 1.96 5.67
C ASP A 12 -19.61 0.65 5.45
N GLU A 13 -20.92 0.77 5.24
CA GLU A 13 -21.84 -0.36 5.11
C GLU A 13 -21.46 -1.29 3.94
N ILE A 14 -20.75 -0.77 2.93
CA ILE A 14 -20.22 -1.57 1.82
C ILE A 14 -19.42 -2.78 2.34
N TYR A 15 -18.62 -2.62 3.40
CA TYR A 15 -17.83 -3.73 3.92
C TYR A 15 -18.67 -4.76 4.67
N LEU A 16 -19.78 -4.34 5.28
CA LEU A 16 -20.72 -5.23 5.95
C LEU A 16 -21.52 -6.07 4.94
N THR A 17 -21.73 -5.55 3.72
CA THR A 17 -22.36 -6.34 2.65
C THR A 17 -21.46 -7.48 2.14
N GLU A 18 -20.14 -7.32 2.22
CA GLU A 18 -19.18 -8.35 1.80
C GLU A 18 -18.81 -9.32 2.94
N SER A 19 -18.81 -8.85 4.19
CA SER A 19 -18.50 -9.62 5.38
C SER A 19 -19.07 -8.97 6.63
N GLU A 20 -19.77 -9.73 7.47
CA GLU A 20 -20.28 -9.24 8.76
C GLU A 20 -19.16 -8.76 9.71
N ASP A 21 -17.91 -9.16 9.44
CA ASP A 21 -16.72 -8.76 10.21
C ASP A 21 -16.10 -7.43 9.73
N GLY A 22 -16.69 -6.79 8.72
CA GLY A 22 -16.35 -5.43 8.26
C GLY A 22 -15.02 -5.29 7.51
N LEU A 23 -14.52 -4.04 7.43
CA LEU A 23 -13.38 -3.66 6.57
C LEU A 23 -12.14 -4.52 6.81
N VAL A 24 -11.80 -4.80 8.06
CA VAL A 24 -10.58 -5.52 8.42
C VAL A 24 -10.60 -6.94 7.84
N HIS A 25 -11.74 -7.62 7.93
CA HIS A 25 -11.90 -8.96 7.37
C HIS A 25 -11.83 -8.94 5.84
N VAL A 26 -12.58 -8.03 5.20
CA VAL A 26 -12.58 -7.87 3.74
C VAL A 26 -11.15 -7.60 3.23
N ALA A 27 -10.44 -6.64 3.84
CA ALA A 27 -9.09 -6.28 3.44
C ALA A 27 -8.08 -7.40 3.66
N THR A 28 -8.17 -8.11 4.78
CA THR A 28 -7.30 -9.25 5.09
C THR A 28 -7.51 -10.38 4.08
N ARG A 29 -8.76 -10.70 3.75
CA ARG A 29 -9.11 -11.73 2.76
C ARG A 29 -8.60 -11.37 1.37
N LYS A 30 -8.82 -10.14 0.92
CA LYS A 30 -8.33 -9.65 -0.38
C LYS A 30 -6.80 -9.66 -0.46
N PHE A 31 -6.10 -9.29 0.63
CA PHE A 31 -4.64 -9.39 0.70
C PHE A 31 -4.15 -10.84 0.54
N CYS A 32 -4.72 -11.77 1.30
CA CYS A 32 -4.35 -13.19 1.22
C CYS A 32 -4.64 -13.82 -0.15
N ASN A 33 -5.71 -13.37 -0.81
CA ASN A 33 -6.10 -13.84 -2.14
C ASN A 33 -5.32 -13.17 -3.29
N GLY A 34 -4.45 -12.20 -3.00
CA GLY A 34 -3.73 -11.43 -4.03
C GLY A 34 -4.61 -10.46 -4.82
N THR A 35 -5.79 -10.13 -4.32
CA THR A 35 -6.77 -9.23 -4.97
C THR A 35 -6.93 -7.92 -4.21
N ILE A 36 -5.87 -7.48 -3.53
CA ILE A 36 -5.88 -6.24 -2.73
C ILE A 36 -6.15 -4.99 -3.57
N GLU A 37 -5.82 -5.01 -4.86
CA GLU A 37 -6.06 -3.91 -5.80
C GLU A 37 -7.55 -3.58 -6.03
N ASP A 38 -8.45 -4.49 -5.66
CA ASP A 38 -9.89 -4.31 -5.79
C ASP A 38 -10.42 -3.27 -4.78
N ILE A 39 -9.77 -3.16 -3.63
CA ILE A 39 -10.26 -2.33 -2.51
C ILE A 39 -9.50 -1.01 -2.37
N ILE A 40 -8.40 -0.84 -3.10
CA ILE A 40 -7.60 0.40 -3.09
C ILE A 40 -8.48 1.56 -3.55
N ASP A 41 -8.34 2.70 -2.87
CA ASP A 41 -8.98 3.97 -3.24
C ASP A 41 -8.81 4.21 -4.75
N PRO A 42 -9.91 4.41 -5.51
CA PRO A 42 -9.85 4.70 -6.93
C PRO A 42 -8.91 5.86 -7.30
N THR A 43 -8.77 6.85 -6.43
CA THR A 43 -7.83 7.98 -6.57
C THR A 43 -6.39 7.50 -6.54
N LEU A 44 -6.02 6.66 -5.56
CA LEU A 44 -4.70 6.03 -5.47
C LEU A 44 -4.47 5.06 -6.65
N LYS A 45 -5.54 4.41 -7.13
CA LYS A 45 -5.50 3.49 -8.28
C LYS A 45 -5.40 4.22 -9.63
N GLU A 46 -6.06 5.36 -9.81
CA GLU A 46 -5.94 6.18 -11.02
C GLU A 46 -4.54 6.81 -11.10
N GLU A 47 -3.93 7.13 -9.96
CA GLU A 47 -2.51 7.40 -9.91
C GLU A 47 -1.71 6.21 -10.43
N THR A 48 -2.02 4.94 -10.11
CA THR A 48 -1.33 3.77 -10.69
C THR A 48 -1.61 3.50 -12.17
N GLY A 49 -2.74 3.97 -12.70
CA GLY A 49 -3.19 3.71 -14.08
C GLY A 49 -2.74 4.74 -15.12
N LYS A 50 -2.21 5.91 -14.71
CA LYS A 50 -1.79 6.99 -15.63
C LYS A 50 -0.43 6.69 -16.27
N LYS A 51 -0.49 5.85 -17.32
CA LYS A 51 0.50 5.63 -18.39
C LYS A 51 1.86 5.13 -17.91
N ARG A 52 2.27 3.98 -18.45
CA ARG A 52 3.64 3.40 -18.44
C ARG A 52 4.75 4.33 -19.01
N ASN A 53 4.41 5.59 -19.26
CA ASN A 53 5.19 6.61 -19.95
C ASN A 53 5.19 7.94 -19.17
N SER A 54 4.55 8.02 -17.99
CA SER A 54 4.74 9.14 -17.05
C SER A 54 5.64 8.67 -15.90
N PRO A 55 6.85 9.21 -15.73
CA PRO A 55 7.79 8.74 -14.71
C PRO A 55 7.38 9.04 -13.25
N ILE A 56 6.22 9.66 -13.01
CA ILE A 56 5.91 10.33 -11.72
C ILE A 56 4.60 9.87 -11.06
N ARG A 57 3.71 9.12 -11.73
CA ARG A 57 2.34 8.95 -11.22
C ARG A 57 1.95 7.48 -11.17
N GLY A 58 2.09 6.89 -9.99
CA GLY A 58 1.63 5.55 -9.61
C GLY A 58 2.33 5.00 -8.37
N ALA A 59 1.57 4.39 -7.45
CA ALA A 59 2.13 3.67 -6.31
C ALA A 59 3.09 2.56 -6.79
N ASN A 60 4.25 2.45 -6.14
CA ASN A 60 5.21 1.38 -6.35
C ASN A 60 4.62 0.07 -5.81
N GLU A 61 4.67 -1.00 -6.60
CA GLU A 61 4.11 -2.32 -6.22
C GLU A 61 4.76 -2.86 -4.93
N ASP A 62 6.08 -2.72 -4.77
CA ASP A 62 6.80 -3.12 -3.57
C ASP A 62 6.41 -2.24 -2.36
N SER A 63 6.19 -0.96 -2.58
CA SER A 63 5.69 -0.04 -1.55
C SER A 63 4.29 -0.47 -1.08
N LEU A 64 3.37 -0.66 -2.03
CA LEU A 64 2.00 -1.08 -1.77
C LEU A 64 1.95 -2.44 -1.08
N TYR A 65 2.74 -3.40 -1.55
CA TYR A 65 2.85 -4.72 -0.93
C TYR A 65 3.40 -4.61 0.49
N THR A 66 4.48 -3.85 0.71
CA THR A 66 5.07 -3.67 2.03
C THR A 66 4.09 -3.02 3.00
N PHE A 67 3.39 -1.97 2.58
CA PHE A 67 2.34 -1.30 3.34
C PHE A 67 1.20 -2.26 3.70
N SER A 68 0.67 -2.98 2.70
CA SER A 68 -0.46 -3.89 2.90
C SER A 68 -0.08 -5.06 3.81
N LYS A 69 1.14 -5.58 3.66
CA LYS A 69 1.68 -6.65 4.50
C LYS A 69 1.80 -6.24 5.96
N VAL A 70 2.31 -5.04 6.24
CA VAL A 70 2.40 -4.57 7.63
C VAL A 70 1.01 -4.26 8.20
N ALA A 71 0.09 -3.68 7.41
CA ALA A 71 -1.30 -3.47 7.81
C ALA A 71 -1.99 -4.78 8.20
N ASN A 72 -1.83 -5.82 7.39
CA ASN A 72 -2.37 -7.16 7.64
C ASN A 72 -1.82 -7.79 8.93
N ARG A 73 -0.52 -7.62 9.20
CA ARG A 73 0.10 -8.10 10.45
C ARG A 73 -0.41 -7.35 11.68
N CYS A 74 -0.67 -6.04 11.58
CA CYS A 74 -1.19 -5.23 12.69
C CYS A 74 -2.56 -5.71 13.20
N VAL A 75 -3.37 -6.31 12.32
CA VAL A 75 -4.71 -6.80 12.63
C VAL A 75 -4.77 -8.31 12.87
N ALA A 76 -3.63 -8.98 13.05
CA ALA A 76 -3.60 -10.40 13.34
C ALA A 76 -4.45 -10.72 14.58
N GLU A 77 -5.17 -11.85 14.54
CA GLU A 77 -6.07 -12.27 15.63
C GLU A 77 -5.33 -12.37 16.97
N THR A 78 -4.15 -12.99 16.96
CA THR A 78 -3.36 -13.23 18.15
C THR A 78 -2.32 -12.13 18.38
N GLN A 79 -2.14 -11.73 19.64
CA GLN A 79 -1.27 -10.62 20.02
C GLN A 79 0.22 -10.88 19.70
N ASP A 80 0.67 -12.11 19.79
CA ASP A 80 2.04 -12.55 19.47
C ASP A 80 2.40 -12.36 17.99
N ARG A 81 1.41 -12.34 17.11
CA ARG A 81 1.59 -12.11 15.66
C ARG A 81 1.58 -10.63 15.30
N ARG A 82 1.11 -9.75 16.19
CA ARG A 82 1.06 -8.31 15.96
C ARG A 82 2.46 -7.72 16.11
N PRO A 83 2.95 -6.94 15.13
CA PRO A 83 4.24 -6.28 15.23
C PRO A 83 4.21 -5.20 16.31
N THR A 84 5.37 -4.91 16.89
CA THR A 84 5.54 -3.71 17.71
C THR A 84 5.47 -2.46 16.84
N MET A 85 5.08 -1.32 17.40
CA MET A 85 5.05 -0.05 16.65
C MET A 85 6.41 0.33 16.04
N LYS A 86 7.52 -0.07 16.66
CA LYS A 86 8.87 0.10 16.10
C LYS A 86 9.06 -0.68 14.79
N VAL A 87 8.54 -1.91 14.72
CA VAL A 87 8.57 -2.72 13.49
C VAL A 87 7.63 -2.12 12.45
N VAL A 88 6.44 -1.66 12.86
CA VAL A 88 5.50 -0.99 11.95
C VAL A 88 6.14 0.23 11.30
N LEU A 89 6.75 1.11 12.08
CA LEU A 89 7.44 2.30 11.58
C LEU A 89 8.53 1.94 10.57
N LYS A 90 9.36 0.94 10.88
CA LYS A 90 10.44 0.49 9.99
C LYS A 90 9.93 -0.04 8.64
N GLU A 91 8.85 -0.81 8.65
CA GLU A 91 8.26 -1.31 7.39
C GLU A 91 7.60 -0.18 6.59
N LEU A 92 7.02 0.82 7.27
CA LEU A 92 6.46 2.01 6.61
C LEU A 92 7.56 2.89 5.99
N GLU A 93 8.67 3.12 6.69
CA GLU A 93 9.85 3.81 6.14
C GLU A 93 10.38 3.06 4.90
N LYS A 94 10.41 1.73 4.96
CA LYS A 94 10.80 0.90 3.82
C LYS A 94 9.84 1.04 2.63
N ALA A 95 8.54 1.03 2.88
CA ALA A 95 7.53 1.26 1.85
C ALA A 95 7.71 2.65 1.20
N LEU A 96 7.97 3.67 2.01
CA LEU A 96 8.27 5.02 1.52
C LEU A 96 9.53 5.03 0.64
N VAL A 97 10.62 4.37 1.08
CA VAL A 97 11.83 4.25 0.26
C VAL A 97 11.54 3.60 -1.09
N PHE A 98 10.70 2.55 -1.15
CA PHE A 98 10.31 1.96 -2.44
C PHE A 98 9.55 2.92 -3.34
N GLN A 99 8.71 3.78 -2.76
CA GLN A 99 8.00 4.82 -3.51
C GLN A 99 8.97 5.89 -4.06
N GLU A 100 9.85 6.43 -3.21
CA GLU A 100 10.82 7.48 -3.56
C GLU A 100 11.93 6.98 -4.50
N SER A 101 12.28 5.68 -4.44
CA SER A 101 13.30 5.10 -5.32
C SER A 101 12.89 5.09 -6.80
N ARG A 102 11.59 5.17 -7.13
CA ARG A 102 11.13 5.46 -8.51
C ARG A 102 11.49 6.89 -8.94
N VAL A 103 11.45 7.84 -8.03
CA VAL A 103 11.79 9.26 -8.29
C VAL A 103 13.32 9.40 -8.49
N CYS A 104 14.12 8.64 -7.76
CA CYS A 104 15.58 8.74 -7.80
C CYS A 104 16.24 8.08 -9.05
N LEU A 105 15.62 7.09 -9.69
CA LEU A 105 16.16 6.54 -10.95
C LEU A 105 16.18 7.57 -12.10
N CYS A 106 15.28 8.57 -12.09
CA CYS A 106 15.35 9.66 -13.07
C CYS A 106 16.48 10.65 -12.75
N VAL A 107 16.75 10.91 -11.47
CA VAL A 107 17.79 11.87 -11.02
C VAL A 107 19.20 11.30 -11.20
N CYS A 108 19.41 10.00 -10.95
CA CYS A 108 20.73 9.37 -11.11
C CYS A 108 21.15 9.24 -12.58
N ILE A 109 20.23 8.97 -13.51
CA ILE A 109 20.54 8.90 -14.95
C ILE A 109 20.82 10.30 -15.51
N SER A 110 20.07 11.32 -15.08
CA SER A 110 20.29 12.69 -15.53
C SER A 110 21.54 13.34 -14.92
N MET A 111 21.91 13.01 -13.68
CA MET A 111 23.18 13.45 -13.07
C MET A 111 24.39 12.68 -13.59
N GLY A 112 24.24 11.39 -13.93
CA GLY A 112 25.32 10.56 -14.48
C GLY A 112 25.73 10.93 -15.91
N CYS A 113 24.82 11.46 -16.74
CA CYS A 113 25.12 11.93 -18.10
C CYS A 113 25.72 13.35 -18.16
N ILE A 114 25.67 14.13 -17.08
CA ILE A 114 26.26 15.49 -17.04
C ILE A 114 27.73 15.45 -16.59
N LEU A 115 28.18 14.34 -15.98
CA LEU A 115 29.52 14.18 -15.42
C LEU A 115 30.41 13.13 -16.13
N SER A 116 30.11 12.77 -17.39
CA SER A 116 30.98 11.97 -18.28
C SER A 116 31.15 12.64 -19.63
#